data_AF-A0A965L7L1-F1
#
_entry.id   AF-A0A965L7L1-F1
#
_cell.length_a   1.000
_cell.length_b   1.000
_cell.length_c   1.000
_cell.angle_alpha   90.00
_cell.angle_beta   90.00
_cell.angle_gamma   90.00
#
_symmetry.space_group_name_H-M   'P 1'
#
loop_
_entity.id
_entity.type
_entity.pdbx_description
1 polymer ?
#
loop_
_entity_poly.entity_id
_entity_poly.type
_entity_poly.pdbx_seq_one_letter_code
_entity_poly.pdbx_strand_id
1 'polypeptide(L)'
;MSTKTKIFNKISVNEISLVDIPANQEAEMVLFKRFDIVSKNNPVTKDEDILKMELNEKIEALEKAANEKAEALEKAQAQVEALEKANKEALEKASSVETLEKKLVELEKANKIAAIEKRVATELPNVIAKSDKLVELVYEVEKAVSDESKAAFTELLKSANEAFATLVKPVGIAKAVTDDSKGQIEDIAKSLRDADASLTVEQSIAKAALSNPELFAQVVGEKQ
;
A
#
# COMPACT_ATOMS: atom_id res chain seq x y z
N MET A 1 109.02 72.56 2.18
CA MET A 1 109.14 72.57 3.66
C MET A 1 108.46 73.84 4.14
N SER A 2 107.49 73.90 5.05
CA SER A 2 107.10 73.03 6.15
C SER A 2 105.59 73.19 6.38
N THR A 3 104.81 72.11 6.32
CA THR A 3 103.43 72.06 6.79
C THR A 3 103.44 72.22 8.32
N LYS A 4 102.94 73.36 8.83
CA LYS A 4 102.77 73.56 10.27
C LYS A 4 101.58 72.71 10.74
N THR A 5 101.86 71.52 11.23
CA THR A 5 100.91 70.71 11.99
C THR A 5 100.61 71.43 13.30
N LYS A 6 99.39 71.97 13.47
CA LYS A 6 98.94 72.46 14.78
C LYS A 6 98.75 71.27 15.71
N ILE A 7 99.70 71.08 16.62
CA ILE A 7 99.57 70.13 17.73
C ILE A 7 98.56 70.74 18.70
N PHE A 8 97.40 70.12 18.86
CA PHE A 8 96.47 70.46 19.94
C PHE A 8 97.08 69.98 21.26
N ASN A 9 97.72 70.88 21.99
CA ASN A 9 98.18 70.61 23.35
C ASN A 9 96.95 70.51 24.27
N LYS A 10 96.79 69.33 24.89
CA LYS A 10 96.02 69.04 26.11
C LYS A 10 94.76 69.91 26.33
N ILE A 11 93.60 69.40 25.91
CA ILE A 11 92.30 70.00 26.25
C ILE A 11 92.03 69.79 27.74
N SER A 12 91.89 70.86 28.51
CA SER A 12 91.37 70.82 29.88
C SER A 12 89.89 71.20 29.89
N VAL A 13 89.03 70.30 30.36
CA VAL A 13 87.62 70.58 30.53
C VAL A 13 87.43 71.22 31.89
N ASN A 14 87.08 72.52 31.91
CA ASN A 14 86.87 73.28 33.15
C ASN A 14 85.49 73.04 33.75
N GLU A 15 84.45 72.91 32.93
CA GLU A 15 83.07 72.71 33.37
C GLU A 15 82.27 71.92 32.33
N ILE A 16 81.34 71.09 32.80
CA ILE A 16 80.27 70.50 31.99
C ILE A 16 78.96 70.96 32.62
N SER A 17 78.25 71.88 31.95
CA SER A 17 76.95 72.37 32.38
C SER A 17 75.81 71.68 31.60
N LEU A 18 74.71 71.41 32.30
CA LEU A 18 73.45 70.91 31.72
C LEU A 18 72.36 72.00 31.68
N VAL A 19 72.70 73.23 32.07
CA VAL A 19 71.80 74.39 32.10
C VAL A 19 72.24 75.45 31.09
N ASP A 20 71.29 76.25 30.60
CA ASP A 20 71.49 77.19 29.49
C ASP A 20 72.55 78.29 29.76
N ILE A 21 72.81 78.61 31.04
CA ILE A 21 73.83 79.58 31.46
C ILE A 21 74.85 78.84 32.36
N PRO A 22 76.07 78.54 31.88
CA PRO A 22 77.09 77.89 32.69
C PRO A 22 77.60 78.81 33.81
N ALA A 23 78.09 78.22 34.90
CA ALA A 23 78.60 78.99 36.04
C ALA A 23 79.92 79.71 35.69
N ASN A 24 80.73 79.10 34.83
CA ASN A 24 81.91 79.73 34.26
C ASN A 24 81.58 80.46 32.95
N GLN A 25 81.28 81.74 33.06
CA GLN A 25 81.04 82.61 31.89
C GLN A 25 82.31 82.91 31.07
N GLU A 26 83.50 82.57 31.57
CA GLU A 26 84.79 82.83 30.90
C GLU A 26 85.23 81.67 29.98
N ALA A 27 84.37 80.71 29.69
CA ALA A 27 84.71 79.59 28.80
C ALA A 27 84.94 80.06 27.34
N GLU A 28 86.12 79.78 26.79
CA GLU A 28 86.45 80.15 25.40
C GLU A 28 85.67 79.33 24.34
N MET A 29 85.13 78.17 24.72
CA MET A 29 84.42 77.28 23.79
C MET A 29 83.30 76.51 24.51
N VAL A 30 82.08 76.58 23.96
CA VAL A 30 80.91 75.81 24.41
C VAL A 30 80.56 74.77 23.36
N LEU A 31 80.50 73.49 23.75
CA LEU A 31 80.12 72.38 22.88
C LEU A 31 78.70 71.90 23.22
N PHE A 32 77.76 72.09 22.31
CA PHE A 32 76.39 71.58 22.45
C PHE A 32 76.30 70.13 21.96
N LYS A 33 75.79 69.22 22.80
CA LYS A 33 75.45 67.87 22.38
C LYS A 33 74.22 67.94 21.47
N ARG A 34 74.37 67.58 20.19
CA ARG A 34 73.23 67.49 19.27
C ARG A 34 72.29 66.37 19.73
N PHE A 35 71.04 66.71 20.03
CA PHE A 35 69.95 65.75 20.24
C PHE A 35 69.42 65.31 18.89
N ASP A 36 70.14 64.47 18.16
CA ASP A 36 69.53 63.73 17.06
C ASP A 36 70.19 62.36 16.90
N ILE A 37 69.35 61.38 16.55
CA ILE A 37 69.53 59.92 16.52
C ILE A 37 68.93 59.22 17.76
N VAL A 38 67.61 59.33 17.90
CA VAL A 38 66.83 58.24 18.48
C VAL A 38 66.68 57.19 17.39
N SER A 39 67.37 56.07 17.60
CA SER A 39 67.27 54.83 16.84
C SER A 39 65.81 54.46 16.55
N LYS A 40 65.52 54.07 15.31
CA LYS A 40 64.29 53.40 14.89
C LYS A 40 64.12 52.09 15.67
N ASN A 41 63.56 52.17 16.87
CA ASN A 41 62.91 51.05 17.53
C ASN A 41 61.42 51.40 17.58
N ASN A 42 60.65 50.78 16.68
CA ASN A 42 59.19 50.85 16.71
C ASN A 42 58.69 50.51 18.12
N PRO A 43 57.91 51.38 18.78
CA PRO A 43 57.07 50.91 19.86
C PRO A 43 56.00 50.01 19.21
N VAL A 44 55.87 48.77 19.69
CA VAL A 44 54.68 47.97 19.44
C VAL A 44 53.49 48.81 19.93
N THR A 45 52.76 49.38 18.98
CA THR A 45 51.59 50.22 19.24
C THR A 45 50.48 49.31 19.75
N LYS A 46 49.92 49.65 20.92
CA LYS A 46 48.82 48.95 21.59
C LYS A 46 47.64 48.60 20.66
N ASP A 47 47.52 49.28 19.53
CA ASP A 47 46.48 49.11 18.52
C ASP A 47 46.54 47.75 17.80
N GLU A 48 47.72 47.16 17.56
CA GLU A 48 47.82 45.85 16.89
C GLU A 48 47.37 44.70 17.80
N ASP A 49 47.64 44.78 19.10
CA ASP A 49 47.23 43.75 20.07
C ASP A 49 45.72 43.82 20.34
N ILE A 50 45.13 45.02 20.35
CA ILE A 50 43.67 45.21 20.43
C ILE A 50 42.99 44.59 19.20
N LEU A 51 43.50 44.84 17.99
CA LEU A 51 42.94 44.28 16.75
C LEU A 51 43.03 42.74 16.71
N LYS A 52 44.11 42.15 17.25
CA LYS A 52 44.24 40.69 17.34
C LYS A 52 43.25 40.08 18.34
N MET A 53 42.99 40.75 19.46
CA MET A 53 41.97 40.31 20.43
C MET A 53 40.57 40.35 19.82
N GLU A 54 40.19 41.45 19.16
CA GLU A 54 38.88 41.56 18.49
C GLU A 54 38.70 40.54 17.36
N LEU A 55 39.77 40.23 16.63
CA LEU A 55 39.75 39.22 15.57
C LEU A 55 39.55 37.82 16.17
N ASN A 56 40.25 37.48 17.26
CA ASN A 56 40.09 36.19 17.92
C ASN A 56 38.69 36.01 18.52
N GLU A 57 38.11 37.05 19.14
CA GLU A 57 36.73 36.99 19.64
C GLU A 57 35.71 36.76 18.50
N LYS A 58 35.92 37.38 17.33
CA LYS A 58 35.08 37.14 16.15
C LYS A 58 35.25 35.71 15.60
N ILE A 59 36.46 35.17 15.61
CA ILE A 59 36.73 33.79 15.18
C ILE A 59 36.01 32.82 16.12
N GLU A 60 36.15 32.96 17.44
CA GLU A 60 35.46 32.11 18.41
C GLU A 60 33.93 32.19 18.27
N ALA A 61 33.39 33.41 18.06
CA ALA A 61 31.96 33.59 17.83
C ALA A 61 31.48 32.90 16.54
N LEU A 62 32.26 32.96 15.46
CA LEU A 62 31.96 32.29 14.19
C LEU A 62 32.07 30.77 14.31
N GLU A 63 33.07 30.25 15.01
CA GLU A 63 33.22 28.81 15.26
C GLU A 63 32.06 28.27 16.09
N LYS A 64 31.64 29.01 17.12
CA LYS A 64 30.47 28.65 17.92
C LYS A 64 29.19 28.64 17.08
N ALA A 65 28.95 29.67 16.28
CA ALA A 65 27.79 29.74 15.40
C ALA A 65 27.82 28.65 14.31
N ALA A 66 29.00 28.29 13.80
CA ALA A 66 29.17 27.20 12.84
C ALA A 66 28.85 25.84 13.46
N ASN A 67 29.31 25.58 14.69
CA ASN A 67 29.01 24.34 15.41
C ASN A 67 27.52 24.22 15.75
N GLU A 68 26.89 25.29 16.25
CA GLU A 68 25.44 25.30 16.52
C GLU A 68 24.63 25.02 15.24
N LYS A 69 25.06 25.60 14.10
CA LYS A 69 24.41 25.37 12.81
C LYS A 69 24.64 23.95 12.28
N ALA A 70 25.82 23.38 12.50
CA ALA A 70 26.13 22.00 12.13
C ALA A 70 25.26 21.01 12.93
N GLU A 71 25.15 21.19 14.24
CA GLU A 71 24.27 20.36 15.08
C GLU A 71 22.79 20.50 14.70
N ALA A 72 22.33 21.70 14.36
CA ALA A 72 20.98 21.92 13.88
C ALA A 72 20.71 21.22 12.55
N LEU A 73 21.70 21.21 11.65
CA LEU A 73 21.60 20.56 10.35
C LEU A 73 21.61 19.03 10.47
N GLU A 74 22.43 18.47 11.36
CA GLU A 74 22.43 17.04 11.66
C GLU A 74 21.10 16.57 12.26
N LYS A 75 20.54 17.35 13.21
CA LYS A 75 19.20 17.09 13.76
C LYS A 75 18.11 17.18 12.70
N ALA A 76 18.19 18.14 11.77
CA ALA A 76 17.25 18.27 10.68
C ALA A 76 17.35 17.08 9.70
N GLN A 77 18.56 16.64 9.36
CA GLN A 77 18.78 15.46 8.52
C GLN A 77 18.21 14.19 9.15
N ALA A 78 18.46 13.97 10.45
CA ALA A 78 17.90 12.83 11.17
C ALA A 78 16.36 12.84 11.19
N GLN A 79 15.73 14.02 11.29
CA GLN A 79 14.27 14.15 11.20
C GLN A 79 13.75 13.84 9.81
N VAL A 80 14.44 14.28 8.75
CA VAL A 80 14.06 13.98 7.36
C VAL A 80 14.15 12.49 7.10
N GLU A 81 15.24 11.82 7.49
CA GLU A 81 15.37 10.36 7.33
C GLU A 81 14.29 9.58 8.08
N ALA A 82 13.93 10.02 9.29
CA ALA A 82 12.85 9.40 10.06
C ALA A 82 11.48 9.56 9.36
N LEU A 83 11.20 10.74 8.78
CA LEU A 83 9.97 10.99 8.02
C LEU A 83 9.91 10.19 6.73
N GLU A 84 11.02 10.08 5.99
CA GLU A 84 11.08 9.27 4.77
C GLU A 84 10.81 7.79 5.07
N LYS A 85 11.40 7.25 6.14
CA LYS A 85 11.15 5.88 6.58
C LYS A 85 9.69 5.66 6.96
N ALA A 86 9.10 6.56 7.74
CA ALA A 86 7.69 6.49 8.13
C ALA A 86 6.75 6.56 6.91
N ASN A 87 7.05 7.42 5.94
CA ASN A 87 6.27 7.52 4.70
C ASN A 87 6.36 6.24 3.87
N LYS A 88 7.54 5.64 3.75
CA LYS A 88 7.71 4.38 3.01
C LYS A 88 6.88 3.25 3.65
N GLU A 89 6.93 3.12 4.97
CA GLU A 89 6.13 2.12 5.70
C GLU A 89 4.61 2.37 5.55
N ALA A 90 4.18 3.64 5.57
CA ALA A 90 2.78 4.00 5.36
C ALA A 90 2.31 3.67 3.92
N LEU A 91 3.16 3.91 2.92
CA LEU A 91 2.86 3.60 1.51
C LEU A 91 2.76 2.10 1.27
N GLU A 92 3.66 1.30 1.86
CA GLU A 92 3.60 -0.16 1.79
C GLU A 92 2.31 -0.69 2.45
N LYS A 93 1.95 -0.18 3.63
CA LYS A 93 0.68 -0.53 4.29
C LYS A 93 -0.53 -0.16 3.43
N ALA A 94 -0.58 1.05 2.86
CA ALA A 94 -1.67 1.48 1.99
C ALA A 94 -1.84 0.55 0.76
N SER A 95 -0.74 0.16 0.11
CA SER A 95 -0.78 -0.77 -1.02
C SER A 95 -1.27 -2.17 -0.63
N SER A 96 -0.93 -2.63 0.58
CA SER A 96 -1.41 -3.91 1.11
C SER A 96 -2.91 -3.88 1.44
N VAL A 97 -3.43 -2.75 1.90
CA VAL A 97 -4.87 -2.58 2.18
C VAL A 97 -5.67 -2.56 0.88
N GLU A 98 -5.23 -1.81 -0.14
CA GLU A 98 -5.93 -1.75 -1.43
C GLU A 98 -5.99 -3.13 -2.12
N THR A 99 -4.92 -3.93 -2.01
CA THR A 99 -4.91 -5.29 -2.56
C THR A 99 -5.79 -6.26 -1.78
N LEU A 100 -5.88 -6.11 -0.45
CA LEU A 100 -6.81 -6.90 0.37
C LEU A 100 -8.27 -6.53 0.11
N GLU A 101 -8.59 -5.25 -0.06
CA GLU A 101 -9.93 -4.78 -0.40
C GLU A 101 -10.40 -5.34 -1.75
N LYS A 102 -9.55 -5.29 -2.79
CA LYS A 102 -9.86 -5.89 -4.10
C LYS A 102 -10.14 -7.39 -3.98
N LYS A 103 -9.31 -8.14 -3.23
CA LYS A 103 -9.52 -9.57 -2.98
C LYS A 103 -10.82 -9.84 -2.22
N LEU A 104 -11.18 -8.99 -1.26
CA LEU A 104 -12.40 -9.15 -0.47
C LEU A 104 -13.64 -8.95 -1.36
N VAL A 105 -13.64 -7.92 -2.21
CA VAL A 105 -14.72 -7.66 -3.18
C VAL A 105 -14.87 -8.82 -4.18
N GLU A 106 -13.77 -9.38 -4.68
CA GLU A 106 -13.80 -10.54 -5.56
C GLU A 106 -14.37 -11.79 -4.86
N LEU A 107 -13.99 -12.02 -3.60
CA LEU A 107 -14.47 -13.15 -2.81
C LEU A 107 -15.97 -13.01 -2.47
N GLU A 108 -16.43 -11.81 -2.12
CA GLU A 108 -17.86 -11.53 -1.94
C GLU A 108 -18.66 -11.74 -3.22
N LYS A 109 -18.13 -11.32 -4.38
CA LYS A 109 -18.76 -11.58 -5.68
C LYS A 109 -18.84 -13.08 -5.95
N ALA A 110 -17.75 -13.82 -5.74
CA ALA A 110 -17.73 -15.27 -5.94
C ALA A 110 -18.73 -15.99 -5.01
N ASN A 111 -18.83 -15.59 -3.74
CA ASN A 111 -19.79 -16.16 -2.80
C ASN A 111 -21.24 -15.89 -3.20
N LYS A 112 -21.55 -14.67 -3.67
CA LYS A 112 -22.90 -14.33 -4.16
C LYS A 112 -23.26 -15.15 -5.40
N ILE A 113 -22.34 -15.28 -6.36
CA ILE A 113 -22.55 -16.11 -7.56
C ILE A 113 -22.77 -17.57 -7.16
N ALA A 114 -21.94 -18.14 -6.29
CA ALA A 114 -22.09 -19.53 -5.84
C ALA A 114 -23.43 -19.78 -5.10
N ALA A 115 -23.93 -18.80 -4.34
CA ALA A 115 -25.25 -18.89 -3.72
C ALA A 115 -26.38 -18.87 -4.77
N ILE A 116 -26.26 -18.03 -5.79
CA ILE A 116 -27.21 -17.97 -6.92
C ILE A 116 -27.17 -19.26 -7.72
N GLU A 117 -25.99 -19.82 -8.03
CA GLU A 117 -25.82 -21.10 -8.72
C GLU A 117 -26.59 -22.21 -8.03
N LYS A 118 -26.42 -22.33 -6.70
CA LYS A 118 -27.16 -23.32 -5.91
C LYS A 118 -28.66 -23.11 -6.01
N ARG A 119 -29.13 -21.87 -5.85
CA ARG A 119 -30.56 -21.54 -5.90
C ARG A 119 -31.16 -21.82 -7.29
N VAL A 120 -30.46 -21.44 -8.36
CA VAL A 120 -30.88 -21.70 -9.74
C VAL A 120 -30.97 -23.22 -9.98
N ALA A 121 -29.97 -24.00 -9.55
CA ALA A 121 -29.99 -25.44 -9.69
C ALA A 121 -31.14 -26.12 -8.93
N THR A 122 -31.50 -25.61 -7.75
CA THR A 122 -32.57 -26.20 -6.92
C THR A 122 -33.97 -25.72 -7.29
N GLU A 123 -34.14 -24.43 -7.60
CA GLU A 123 -35.46 -23.82 -7.78
C GLU A 123 -35.88 -23.71 -9.25
N LEU A 124 -34.92 -23.72 -10.19
CA LEU A 124 -35.17 -23.48 -11.62
C LEU A 124 -34.61 -24.61 -12.53
N PRO A 125 -34.84 -25.90 -12.21
CA PRO A 125 -34.21 -27.01 -12.94
C PRO A 125 -34.72 -27.17 -14.39
N ASN A 126 -35.89 -26.65 -14.72
CA ASN A 126 -36.54 -26.82 -16.02
C ASN A 126 -36.34 -25.62 -16.96
N VAL A 127 -35.63 -24.58 -16.52
CA VAL A 127 -35.36 -23.42 -17.37
C VAL A 127 -34.33 -23.80 -18.43
N ILE A 128 -34.72 -23.67 -19.70
CA ILE A 128 -33.88 -23.96 -20.88
C ILE A 128 -32.89 -22.81 -21.10
N ALA A 129 -31.98 -22.62 -20.16
CA ALA A 129 -30.85 -21.71 -20.32
C ALA A 129 -29.56 -22.44 -19.93
N LYS A 130 -28.44 -22.07 -20.55
CA LYS A 130 -27.12 -22.49 -20.05
C LYS A 130 -27.00 -21.97 -18.61
N SER A 131 -26.71 -22.84 -17.65
CA SER A 131 -26.65 -22.53 -16.21
C SER A 131 -25.92 -21.22 -15.95
N ASP A 132 -24.78 -21.03 -16.62
CA ASP A 132 -23.88 -19.90 -16.39
C ASP A 132 -24.52 -18.57 -16.79
N LYS A 133 -25.25 -18.52 -17.91
CA LYS A 133 -25.94 -17.31 -18.37
C LYS A 133 -27.15 -16.97 -17.50
N LEU A 134 -27.85 -17.98 -16.99
CA LEU A 134 -28.98 -17.78 -16.11
C LEU A 134 -28.52 -17.23 -14.76
N VAL A 135 -27.42 -17.77 -14.22
CA VAL A 135 -26.78 -17.28 -13.00
C VAL A 135 -26.29 -15.85 -13.16
N GLU A 136 -25.64 -15.53 -14.28
CA GLU A 136 -25.17 -14.17 -14.59
C GLU A 136 -26.35 -13.18 -14.67
N LEU A 137 -27.43 -13.54 -15.37
CA LEU A 137 -28.64 -12.73 -15.45
C LEU A 137 -29.27 -12.48 -14.08
N VAL A 138 -29.41 -13.53 -13.27
CA VAL A 138 -29.99 -13.40 -11.92
C VAL A 138 -29.11 -12.50 -11.05
N TYR A 139 -27.78 -12.63 -11.14
CA TYR A 139 -26.85 -11.77 -10.41
C TYR A 139 -26.96 -10.29 -10.83
N GLU A 140 -27.02 -10.00 -12.12
CA GLU A 140 -27.15 -8.61 -12.61
C GLU A 140 -28.47 -7.98 -12.19
N VAL A 141 -29.58 -8.72 -12.29
CA VAL A 141 -30.89 -8.24 -11.88
C VAL A 141 -30.91 -7.97 -10.37
N GLU A 142 -30.43 -8.90 -9.55
CA GLU A 142 -30.35 -8.71 -8.09
C GLU A 142 -29.43 -7.57 -7.65
N LYS A 143 -28.44 -7.19 -8.48
CA LYS A 143 -27.61 -6.03 -8.21
C LYS A 143 -28.32 -4.72 -8.56
N ALA A 144 -29.18 -4.72 -9.57
CA ALA A 144 -29.80 -3.52 -10.13
C ALA A 144 -31.12 -3.12 -9.44
N VAL A 145 -31.77 -4.05 -8.73
CA VAL A 145 -33.13 -3.86 -8.21
C VAL A 145 -33.23 -3.94 -6.69
N SER A 146 -34.27 -3.31 -6.12
CA SER A 146 -34.60 -3.38 -4.69
C SER A 146 -34.99 -4.80 -4.26
N ASP A 147 -34.91 -5.11 -2.97
CA ASP A 147 -35.22 -6.46 -2.46
C ASP A 147 -36.66 -6.91 -2.77
N GLU A 148 -37.62 -5.98 -2.75
CA GLU A 148 -39.02 -6.22 -3.17
C GLU A 148 -39.10 -6.64 -4.65
N SER A 149 -38.32 -5.99 -5.50
CA SER A 149 -38.24 -6.32 -6.93
C SER A 149 -37.53 -7.65 -7.18
N LYS A 150 -36.57 -8.04 -6.33
CA LYS A 150 -35.90 -9.35 -6.40
C LYS A 150 -36.86 -10.48 -6.09
N ALA A 151 -37.73 -10.29 -5.09
CA ALA A 151 -38.76 -11.27 -4.75
C ALA A 151 -39.71 -11.48 -5.92
N ALA A 152 -40.23 -10.39 -6.50
CA ALA A 152 -41.10 -10.45 -7.68
C ALA A 152 -40.41 -11.10 -8.89
N PHE A 153 -39.13 -10.79 -9.15
CA PHE A 153 -38.36 -11.41 -10.22
C PHE A 153 -38.14 -12.92 -9.99
N THR A 154 -37.85 -13.32 -8.75
CA THR A 154 -37.69 -14.74 -8.39
C THR A 154 -38.99 -15.51 -8.56
N GLU A 155 -40.12 -14.92 -8.17
CA GLU A 155 -41.46 -15.50 -8.35
C GLU A 155 -41.82 -15.65 -9.83
N LEU A 156 -41.47 -14.65 -10.65
CA LEU A 156 -41.61 -14.72 -12.11
C LEU A 156 -40.76 -15.85 -12.71
N LEU A 157 -39.51 -16.02 -12.28
CA LEU A 157 -38.66 -17.12 -12.73
C LEU A 157 -39.21 -18.49 -12.31
N LYS A 158 -39.74 -18.62 -11.08
CA LYS A 158 -40.39 -19.85 -10.61
C LYS A 158 -41.63 -20.19 -11.43
N SER A 159 -42.48 -19.19 -11.68
CA SER A 159 -43.67 -19.34 -12.53
C SER A 159 -43.30 -19.74 -13.96
N ALA A 160 -42.25 -19.14 -14.51
CA ALA A 160 -41.72 -19.52 -15.82
C ALA A 160 -41.17 -20.96 -15.81
N ASN A 161 -40.43 -21.36 -14.76
CA ASN A 161 -39.93 -22.71 -14.59
C ASN A 161 -41.05 -23.77 -14.52
N GLU A 162 -42.14 -23.47 -13.80
CA GLU A 162 -43.33 -24.33 -13.75
C GLU A 162 -44.01 -24.42 -15.12
N ALA A 163 -44.20 -23.29 -15.81
CA ALA A 163 -44.73 -23.27 -17.16
C ALA A 163 -43.85 -24.10 -18.12
N PHE A 164 -42.51 -23.95 -18.04
CA PHE A 164 -41.57 -24.76 -18.81
C PHE A 164 -41.64 -26.24 -18.44
N ALA A 165 -41.83 -26.61 -17.18
CA ALA A 165 -42.05 -28.01 -16.80
C ALA A 165 -43.27 -28.62 -17.50
N THR A 166 -44.32 -27.83 -17.73
CA THR A 166 -45.53 -28.28 -18.45
C THR A 166 -45.38 -28.29 -19.97
N LEU A 167 -44.58 -27.38 -20.53
CA LEU A 167 -44.30 -27.26 -21.97
C LEU A 167 -43.27 -28.28 -22.44
N VAL A 168 -42.23 -28.49 -21.63
CA VAL A 168 -41.21 -29.52 -21.81
C VAL A 168 -41.73 -30.81 -21.18
N LYS A 169 -42.88 -31.30 -21.65
CA LYS A 169 -43.18 -32.72 -21.47
C LYS A 169 -42.06 -33.50 -22.14
N PRO A 170 -41.54 -34.58 -21.54
CA PRO A 170 -40.57 -35.44 -22.22
C PRO A 170 -41.21 -36.00 -23.49
N VAL A 171 -40.90 -35.37 -24.62
CA VAL A 171 -41.15 -35.92 -25.97
C VAL A 171 -40.17 -37.07 -26.11
N GLY A 172 -40.51 -38.23 -25.57
CA GLY A 172 -39.58 -39.37 -25.59
C GLY A 172 -39.76 -40.48 -24.57
N ILE A 173 -40.73 -40.41 -23.64
CA ILE A 173 -41.20 -41.62 -22.96
C ILE A 173 -42.60 -41.93 -23.49
N ALA A 174 -42.69 -42.15 -24.80
CA ALA A 174 -43.63 -43.16 -25.24
C ALA A 174 -43.10 -44.46 -24.65
N LYS A 175 -43.60 -44.80 -23.44
CA LYS A 175 -43.61 -46.19 -22.99
C LYS A 175 -44.15 -46.94 -24.20
N ALA A 176 -43.35 -47.82 -24.79
CA ALA A 176 -43.84 -48.64 -25.88
C ALA A 176 -45.12 -49.27 -25.34
N VAL A 177 -46.28 -48.81 -25.81
CA VAL A 177 -47.52 -49.53 -25.58
C VAL A 177 -47.26 -50.80 -26.34
N THR A 178 -46.90 -51.84 -25.60
CA THR A 178 -46.87 -53.16 -26.17
C THR A 178 -48.32 -53.42 -26.57
N ASP A 179 -48.57 -53.49 -27.88
CA ASP A 179 -49.89 -53.79 -28.43
C ASP A 179 -50.34 -55.22 -28.05
N ASP A 180 -49.47 -56.00 -27.39
CA ASP A 180 -49.83 -57.28 -26.78
C ASP A 180 -50.41 -57.08 -25.37
N SER A 181 -51.56 -57.71 -25.14
CA SER A 181 -52.23 -57.69 -23.83
C SER A 181 -51.33 -58.31 -22.73
N LYS A 182 -50.37 -59.15 -23.14
CA LYS A 182 -49.38 -59.76 -22.24
C LYS A 182 -48.35 -58.76 -21.73
N GLY A 183 -47.76 -57.95 -22.61
CA GLY A 183 -46.80 -56.91 -22.20
C GLY A 183 -47.46 -55.85 -21.33
N GLN A 184 -48.74 -55.56 -21.56
CA GLN A 184 -49.51 -54.66 -20.69
C GLN A 184 -49.69 -55.23 -19.27
N ILE A 185 -49.95 -56.52 -19.11
CA ILE A 185 -50.01 -57.17 -17.80
C ILE A 185 -48.63 -57.17 -17.12
N GLU A 186 -47.56 -57.45 -17.86
CA GLU A 186 -46.19 -57.44 -17.32
C GLU A 186 -45.75 -56.04 -16.86
N ASP A 187 -46.16 -55.00 -17.58
CA ASP A 187 -45.91 -53.61 -17.23
C ASP A 187 -46.64 -53.17 -15.95
N ILE A 188 -47.91 -53.60 -15.79
CA ILE A 188 -48.69 -53.36 -14.57
C ILE A 188 -48.08 -54.14 -13.40
N ALA A 189 -47.68 -55.40 -13.62
CA ALA A 189 -47.01 -56.23 -12.62
C ALA A 189 -45.68 -55.62 -12.16
N LYS A 190 -44.91 -55.04 -13.08
CA LYS A 190 -43.67 -54.32 -12.76
C LYS A 190 -43.95 -53.08 -11.91
N SER A 191 -44.98 -52.31 -12.28
CA SER A 191 -45.39 -51.10 -11.55
C SER A 191 -45.87 -51.42 -10.13
N LEU A 192 -46.57 -52.55 -9.95
CA LEU A 192 -46.98 -53.05 -8.63
C LEU A 192 -45.79 -53.48 -7.76
N ARG A 193 -44.74 -54.05 -8.36
CA ARG A 193 -43.52 -54.45 -7.64
C ARG A 193 -42.61 -53.26 -7.32
N ASP A 194 -42.57 -52.26 -8.19
CA ASP A 194 -41.85 -51.01 -7.93
C ASP A 194 -42.51 -50.23 -6.77
N ALA A 195 -43.84 -50.35 -6.61
CA ALA A 195 -44.58 -49.79 -5.47
C ALA A 195 -44.51 -50.66 -4.20
N ASP A 196 -44.38 -51.99 -4.34
CA ASP A 196 -44.29 -52.95 -3.24
C ASP A 196 -43.23 -54.03 -3.54
N ALA A 197 -42.01 -53.79 -3.06
CA ALA A 197 -40.86 -54.66 -3.28
C ALA A 197 -40.97 -56.02 -2.57
N SER A 198 -41.98 -56.24 -1.72
CA SER A 198 -42.23 -57.54 -1.07
C SER A 198 -42.94 -58.53 -1.99
N LEU A 199 -43.52 -58.05 -3.11
CA LEU A 199 -44.20 -58.89 -4.07
C LEU A 199 -43.21 -59.63 -4.97
N THR A 200 -43.39 -60.96 -5.05
CA THR A 200 -42.72 -61.78 -6.06
C THR A 200 -43.27 -61.48 -7.46
N VAL A 201 -42.55 -61.87 -8.50
CA VAL A 201 -42.95 -61.65 -9.90
C VAL A 201 -44.29 -62.32 -10.19
N GLU A 202 -44.49 -63.53 -9.68
CA GLU A 202 -45.73 -64.30 -9.86
C GLU A 202 -46.91 -63.65 -9.13
N GLN A 203 -46.68 -63.12 -7.93
CA GLN A 203 -47.71 -62.41 -7.16
C GLN A 203 -48.10 -61.09 -7.82
N SER A 204 -47.14 -60.35 -8.37
CA SER A 204 -47.43 -59.08 -9.04
C SER A 204 -48.16 -59.29 -10.38
N ILE A 205 -47.83 -60.35 -11.13
CA ILE A 205 -48.58 -60.74 -12.34
C ILE A 205 -50.00 -61.19 -11.99
N ALA A 206 -50.17 -62.04 -10.97
CA ALA A 206 -51.50 -62.47 -10.53
C ALA A 206 -52.36 -61.29 -10.08
N LYS A 207 -51.77 -60.34 -9.35
CA LYS A 207 -52.45 -59.12 -8.91
C LYS A 207 -52.79 -58.20 -10.09
N ALA A 208 -51.88 -58.04 -11.05
CA ALA A 208 -52.13 -57.27 -12.28
C ALA A 208 -53.28 -57.86 -13.11
N ALA A 209 -53.33 -59.20 -13.24
CA ALA A 209 -54.39 -59.93 -13.94
C ALA A 209 -55.75 -59.82 -13.23
N LEU A 210 -55.77 -59.90 -11.89
CA LEU A 210 -57.00 -59.73 -11.09
C LEU A 210 -57.53 -58.29 -11.15
N SER A 211 -56.63 -57.30 -11.19
CA SER A 211 -57.01 -55.90 -11.32
C SER A 211 -57.48 -55.52 -12.72
N ASN A 212 -57.15 -56.31 -13.75
CA ASN A 212 -57.52 -56.05 -15.14
C ASN A 212 -58.03 -57.32 -15.85
N PRO A 213 -59.27 -57.77 -15.55
CA PRO A 213 -59.82 -59.01 -16.09
C PRO A 213 -59.94 -59.04 -17.62
N GLU A 214 -60.17 -57.89 -18.26
CA GLU A 214 -60.32 -57.77 -19.72
C GLU A 214 -58.99 -58.05 -20.45
N LEU A 215 -57.88 -57.49 -19.95
CA LEU A 215 -56.54 -57.77 -20.48
C LEU A 215 -56.16 -59.23 -20.27
N PHE A 216 -56.49 -59.79 -19.10
CA PHE A 216 -56.24 -61.20 -18.83
C PHE A 216 -57.05 -62.12 -19.75
N ALA A 217 -58.31 -61.80 -20.03
CA ALA A 217 -59.14 -62.54 -20.96
C ALA A 217 -58.56 -62.53 -22.39
N GLN A 218 -57.98 -61.41 -22.83
CA GLN A 218 -57.29 -61.32 -24.13
C GLN A 218 -56.03 -62.20 -24.17
N VAL A 219 -55.19 -62.16 -23.11
CA VAL A 219 -53.99 -63.03 -23.02
C VAL A 219 -54.33 -64.52 -23.01
N VAL A 220 -55.44 -64.89 -22.38
CA VAL A 220 -55.92 -66.29 -22.37
C VAL A 220 -56.53 -66.66 -23.72
N GLY A 221 -57.25 -65.75 -24.39
CA GLY A 221 -57.81 -65.94 -25.71
C GLY A 221 -56.79 -66.06 -26.84
N GLU A 222 -55.65 -65.37 -26.72
CA GLU A 222 -54.53 -65.45 -27.68
C GLU A 222 -53.74 -66.77 -27.61
N LYS A 223 -53.93 -67.59 -26.56
CA LYS A 223 -53.27 -68.90 -26.39
C LYS A 223 -54.07 -70.09 -26.94
N GLN A 224 -55.23 -69.86 -27.54
CA GLN A 224 -56.02 -70.87 -28.27
C GLN A 224 -55.77 -70.75 -29.78
#